data_AF-A0A7X0D4K2-F1
#
_entry.id   AF-A0A7X0D4K2-F1
#
_cell.length_a   1.000
_cell.length_b   1.000
_cell.length_c   1.000
_cell.angle_alpha   90.00
_cell.angle_beta   90.00
_cell.angle_gamma   90.00
#
_symmetry.space_group_name_H-M   'P 1'
#
loop_
_entity.id
_entity.type
_entity.pdbx_description
1 polymer ?
#
loop_
_entity_poly.entity_id
_entity_poly.type
_entity_poly.pdbx_seq_one_letter_code
_entity_poly.pdbx_strand_id
1 'polypeptide(L)'
;MRKHPRGLITLAGTELNERASFYGMRAILVLFLAATVAEGGMGLGTGTATAIVGLYMALSYFTTLPGGWIADRVLGERRTVLVGGVIIMLGHVSLAVQVGDVFVWAGLILVCLGTGFLKPNVTSLVGKLYTDDTDARRDAGYSLYYMGINIGSLIGTLVIGYIGEKVSWHIGFSVAAVGMALGLTQYVLGQRSLGEAGKEPGQPLTAPERTRMIRWVAIGAAVVCAAIALSVATGTFSIDRVTYVLTALAIVVPILYFVNMLVVKRDRIVGEERTKLKAFLWLFIASAVFWMIFDQAAGPLTLFAKNDVDLHLLGFEVPAGWTQAANPLMVILFSGVFALVWTKLGNRVSTAAKFSVALVVAGLSFVLMAAATAATDGGTVKVSLLWLVGVYLLLTIAELCLSPVGLSMTSKLAPKAYAGQMMGLFFLSIAAGDAVGAQVSRLQPAMGGTYYLVLGLLAIVCGIALSLFVGKLRALMGEHRDTDTAADAAAEQRA
;
A
#
# COMPACT_ATOMS: atom_id res chain seq x y z
N MET A 1 -19.73 11.83 -14.18
CA MET A 1 -18.84 11.44 -15.30
C MET A 1 -18.93 12.31 -16.55
N ARG A 2 -20.10 12.78 -17.02
CA ARG A 2 -20.22 13.57 -18.28
C ARG A 2 -19.40 14.88 -18.35
N LYS A 3 -18.97 15.46 -17.23
CA LYS A 3 -18.14 16.67 -17.15
C LYS A 3 -16.63 16.42 -17.02
N HIS A 4 -16.19 15.15 -16.95
CA HIS A 4 -14.77 14.78 -16.86
C HIS A 4 -14.23 14.30 -18.21
N PRO A 5 -12.90 14.40 -18.45
CA PRO A 5 -12.26 13.82 -19.63
C PRO A 5 -12.62 12.34 -19.79
N ARG A 6 -12.90 11.90 -21.03
CA ARG A 6 -13.28 10.50 -21.29
C ARG A 6 -12.18 9.52 -20.86
N GLY A 7 -10.92 9.95 -20.90
CA GLY A 7 -9.78 9.22 -20.36
C GLY A 7 -9.93 8.80 -18.89
N LEU A 8 -10.68 9.56 -18.08
CA LEU A 8 -10.91 9.19 -16.68
C LEU A 8 -11.69 7.86 -16.57
N ILE A 9 -12.65 7.61 -17.46
CA ILE A 9 -13.42 6.37 -17.48
C ILE A 9 -12.50 5.19 -17.82
N THR A 10 -11.60 5.39 -18.79
CA THR A 10 -10.59 4.38 -19.14
C THR A 10 -9.69 4.07 -17.94
N LEU A 11 -9.07 5.09 -17.34
CA LEU A 11 -8.12 4.89 -16.24
C LEU A 11 -8.80 4.35 -14.98
N ALA A 12 -9.95 4.89 -14.60
CA ALA A 12 -10.66 4.45 -13.40
C ALA A 12 -11.20 3.03 -13.53
N GLY A 13 -11.67 2.62 -14.71
CA GLY A 13 -12.11 1.22 -14.89
C GLY A 13 -10.95 0.25 -15.05
N THR A 14 -9.83 0.65 -15.68
CA THR A 14 -8.59 -0.15 -15.64
C THR A 14 -8.12 -0.35 -14.20
N GLU A 15 -8.11 0.72 -13.39
CA GLU A 15 -7.75 0.64 -11.97
C GLU A 15 -8.72 -0.24 -11.18
N LEU A 16 -10.04 -0.06 -11.37
CA LEU A 16 -11.04 -0.88 -10.68
C LEU A 16 -10.79 -2.38 -10.90
N ASN A 17 -10.54 -2.79 -12.14
CA ASN A 17 -10.30 -4.18 -12.49
C ASN A 17 -8.98 -4.71 -11.91
N GLU A 18 -7.91 -3.92 -11.97
CA GLU A 18 -6.62 -4.33 -11.39
C GLU A 18 -6.66 -4.35 -9.86
N ARG A 19 -7.42 -3.45 -9.22
CA ARG A 19 -7.66 -3.49 -7.76
C ARG A 19 -8.52 -4.68 -7.38
N ALA A 20 -9.51 -5.04 -8.19
CA ALA A 20 -10.31 -6.24 -7.97
C ALA A 20 -9.44 -7.51 -8.04
N SER A 21 -8.56 -7.63 -9.03
CA SER A 21 -7.66 -8.78 -9.14
C SER A 21 -6.65 -8.83 -7.98
N PHE A 22 -6.06 -7.69 -7.63
CA PHE A 22 -5.08 -7.58 -6.55
C PHE A 22 -5.69 -7.91 -5.18
N TYR A 23 -6.77 -7.23 -4.78
CA TYR A 23 -7.38 -7.42 -3.46
C TYR A 23 -8.14 -8.73 -3.33
N GLY A 24 -8.72 -9.24 -4.43
CA GLY A 24 -9.30 -10.57 -4.45
C GLY A 24 -8.26 -11.67 -4.25
N MET A 25 -7.13 -11.59 -4.96
CA MET A 25 -6.01 -12.51 -4.75
C MET A 25 -5.43 -12.39 -3.34
N ARG A 26 -5.20 -11.16 -2.87
CA ARG A 26 -4.75 -10.87 -1.49
C ARG A 26 -5.67 -11.49 -0.43
N ALA A 27 -6.98 -11.49 -0.68
CA ALA A 27 -7.97 -12.00 0.28
C ALA A 27 -7.76 -13.49 0.60
N ILE A 28 -7.35 -14.27 -0.40
CA ILE A 28 -7.17 -15.73 -0.28
C ILE A 28 -5.71 -16.15 -0.13
N LEU A 29 -4.74 -15.25 -0.34
CA LEU A 29 -3.33 -15.60 -0.44
C LEU A 29 -2.80 -16.24 0.85
N VAL A 30 -2.99 -15.61 2.03
CA VAL A 30 -2.49 -16.17 3.29
C VAL A 30 -3.17 -17.51 3.61
N LEU A 31 -4.44 -17.64 3.25
CA LEU A 31 -5.23 -18.85 3.47
C LEU A 31 -4.69 -19.99 2.60
N PHE A 32 -4.41 -19.73 1.32
CA PHE A 32 -3.80 -20.68 0.39
C PHE A 32 -2.39 -21.10 0.83
N LEU A 33 -1.55 -20.14 1.24
CA LEU A 33 -0.19 -20.42 1.69
C LEU A 33 -0.17 -21.31 2.94
N ALA A 34 -1.10 -21.09 3.88
CA ALA A 34 -1.18 -21.82 5.14
C ALA A 34 -2.03 -23.11 5.07
N ALA A 35 -2.96 -23.23 4.12
CA ALA A 35 -3.79 -24.41 3.94
C ALA A 35 -2.93 -25.64 3.62
N THR A 36 -3.37 -26.82 4.06
CA THR A 36 -2.61 -28.05 3.86
C THR A 36 -2.59 -28.46 2.38
N VAL A 37 -1.63 -29.28 1.99
CA VAL A 37 -1.57 -29.84 0.61
C VAL A 37 -2.84 -30.64 0.28
N ALA A 38 -3.44 -31.30 1.27
CA ALA A 38 -4.71 -32.02 1.11
C ALA A 38 -5.90 -31.08 0.80
N GLU A 39 -5.86 -29.85 1.30
CA GLU A 39 -6.83 -28.79 0.99
C GLU A 39 -6.47 -28.01 -0.29
N GLY A 40 -5.44 -28.45 -1.03
CA GLY A 40 -4.92 -27.77 -2.21
C GLY A 40 -4.09 -26.51 -1.93
N GLY A 41 -3.66 -26.31 -0.68
CA GLY A 41 -2.76 -25.23 -0.28
C GLY A 41 -1.28 -25.61 -0.30
N MET A 42 -0.40 -24.71 0.14
CA MET A 42 1.05 -24.93 0.14
C MET A 42 1.61 -25.60 1.41
N GLY A 43 0.82 -25.67 2.48
CA GLY A 43 1.24 -26.28 3.76
C GLY A 43 2.35 -25.52 4.47
N LEU A 44 2.51 -24.22 4.23
CA LEU A 44 3.51 -23.41 4.92
C LEU A 44 3.11 -23.14 6.37
N GLY A 45 4.11 -23.04 7.26
CA GLY A 45 3.88 -22.58 8.63
C GLY A 45 3.24 -21.19 8.64
N THR A 46 2.29 -20.97 9.56
CA THR A 46 1.50 -19.72 9.64
C THR A 46 2.37 -18.47 9.66
N GLY A 47 3.44 -18.46 10.46
CA GLY A 47 4.38 -17.33 10.52
C GLY A 47 5.12 -17.07 9.20
N THR A 48 5.46 -18.10 8.43
CA THR A 48 6.07 -17.95 7.10
C THR A 48 5.05 -17.46 6.08
N ALA A 49 3.82 -18.00 6.11
CA ALA A 49 2.72 -17.56 5.25
C ALA A 49 2.40 -16.07 5.45
N THR A 50 2.25 -15.61 6.71
CA THR A 50 1.99 -14.19 7.00
C THR A 50 3.17 -13.30 6.61
N ALA A 51 4.40 -13.75 6.83
CA ALA A 51 5.60 -13.01 6.41
C ALA A 51 5.68 -12.86 4.88
N ILE A 52 5.32 -13.89 4.11
CA ILE A 52 5.27 -13.81 2.64
C ILE A 52 4.22 -12.80 2.20
N VAL A 53 3.02 -12.82 2.77
CA VAL A 53 1.96 -11.86 2.41
C VAL A 53 2.36 -10.43 2.75
N GLY A 54 2.92 -10.19 3.93
CA GLY A 54 3.40 -8.86 4.31
C GLY A 54 4.52 -8.36 3.39
N LEU A 55 5.47 -9.22 3.00
CA LEU A 55 6.51 -8.84 2.05
C LEU A 55 6.01 -8.67 0.63
N TYR A 56 5.02 -9.44 0.21
CA TYR A 56 4.36 -9.25 -1.08
C TYR A 56 3.73 -7.85 -1.16
N MET A 57 3.05 -7.41 -0.10
CA MET A 57 2.54 -6.04 0.02
C MET A 57 3.68 -5.01 -0.01
N ALA A 58 4.71 -5.23 0.82
CA ALA A 58 5.87 -4.35 0.90
C ALA A 58 6.55 -4.14 -0.45
N LEU A 59 6.81 -5.24 -1.17
CA LEU A 59 7.48 -5.21 -2.46
C LEU A 59 6.62 -4.56 -3.53
N SER A 60 5.30 -4.73 -3.48
CA SER A 60 4.38 -4.06 -4.41
C SER A 60 4.43 -2.53 -4.29
N TYR A 61 4.75 -2.01 -3.10
CA TYR A 61 5.03 -0.58 -2.89
C TYR A 61 6.48 -0.21 -3.21
N PHE A 62 7.45 -1.06 -2.86
CA PHE A 62 8.87 -0.84 -3.12
C PHE A 62 9.16 -0.71 -4.62
N THR A 63 8.56 -1.55 -5.46
CA THR A 63 8.76 -1.57 -6.92
C THR A 63 8.11 -0.38 -7.64
N THR A 64 7.29 0.43 -6.97
CA THR A 64 6.70 1.64 -7.57
C THR A 64 7.76 2.68 -7.92
N LEU A 65 8.84 2.77 -7.14
CA LEU A 65 9.93 3.71 -7.38
C LEU A 65 10.66 3.42 -8.72
N PRO A 66 11.20 2.20 -8.96
CA PRO A 66 11.79 1.88 -10.26
C PRO A 66 10.75 1.90 -11.40
N GLY A 67 9.50 1.51 -11.15
CA GLY A 67 8.44 1.54 -12.17
C GLY A 67 8.09 2.96 -12.64
N GLY A 68 8.04 3.93 -11.73
CA GLY A 68 7.88 5.35 -12.07
C GLY A 68 9.08 5.91 -12.84
N TRP A 69 10.30 5.53 -12.42
CA TRP A 69 11.52 5.93 -13.12
C TRP A 69 11.59 5.40 -14.56
N ILE A 70 11.17 4.15 -14.80
CA ILE A 70 11.10 3.56 -16.14
C ILE A 70 10.11 4.32 -17.03
N ALA A 71 8.96 4.73 -16.49
CA ALA A 71 8.00 5.53 -17.24
C ALA A 71 8.55 6.89 -17.63
N ASP A 72 9.21 7.58 -16.70
CA ASP A 72 9.73 8.93 -16.93
C ASP A 72 10.91 8.97 -17.90
N ARG A 73 11.74 7.91 -17.92
CA ARG A 73 13.05 7.91 -18.60
C ARG A 73 13.13 6.99 -19.82
N VAL A 74 12.30 5.94 -19.89
CA VAL A 74 12.45 4.85 -20.88
C VAL A 74 11.22 4.67 -21.77
N LEU A 75 10.06 4.43 -21.19
CA LEU A 75 8.90 3.92 -21.93
C LEU A 75 7.76 4.92 -22.12
N GLY A 76 7.67 5.96 -21.28
CA GLY A 76 6.44 6.74 -21.11
C GLY A 76 5.43 6.01 -20.22
N GLU A 77 4.58 6.77 -19.54
CA GLU A 77 3.58 6.21 -18.61
C GLU A 77 2.61 5.28 -19.30
N ARG A 78 2.16 5.59 -20.53
CA ARG A 78 1.17 4.76 -21.22
C ARG A 78 1.63 3.35 -21.48
N ARG A 79 2.87 3.22 -21.97
CA ARG A 79 3.48 1.92 -22.25
C ARG A 79 3.82 1.20 -20.95
N THR A 80 4.27 1.93 -19.94
CA THR A 80 4.60 1.33 -18.64
C THR A 80 3.35 0.76 -17.96
N VAL A 81 2.21 1.43 -18.03
CA VAL A 81 0.91 0.90 -17.55
C VAL A 81 0.51 -0.36 -18.32
N LEU A 82 0.62 -0.36 -19.66
CA LEU A 82 0.28 -1.54 -20.47
C LEU A 82 1.16 -2.74 -20.11
N VAL A 83 2.48 -2.53 -20.07
CA VAL A 83 3.46 -3.57 -19.75
C VAL A 83 3.24 -4.08 -18.31
N GLY A 84 3.05 -3.17 -17.36
CA GLY A 84 2.76 -3.52 -15.96
C GLY A 84 1.50 -4.37 -15.83
N GLY A 85 0.41 -3.99 -16.51
CA GLY A 85 -0.82 -4.76 -16.51
C GLY A 85 -0.67 -6.16 -17.12
N VAL A 86 0.07 -6.30 -18.22
CA VAL A 86 0.38 -7.62 -18.82
C VAL A 86 1.19 -8.47 -17.85
N ILE A 87 2.18 -7.90 -17.17
CA ILE A 87 2.98 -8.60 -16.17
C ILE A 87 2.11 -9.07 -14.99
N ILE A 88 1.18 -8.23 -14.49
CA ILE A 88 0.23 -8.62 -13.44
C ILE A 88 -0.66 -9.79 -13.90
N MET A 89 -1.20 -9.70 -15.11
CA MET A 89 -2.05 -10.75 -15.68
C MET A 89 -1.29 -12.08 -15.76
N LEU A 90 -0.05 -12.07 -16.26
CA LEU A 90 0.82 -13.25 -16.29
C LEU A 90 1.13 -13.77 -14.89
N GLY A 91 1.28 -12.88 -13.90
CA GLY A 91 1.43 -13.26 -12.50
C GLY A 91 0.23 -14.03 -11.96
N HIS A 92 -0.99 -13.55 -12.21
CA HIS A 92 -2.22 -14.26 -11.83
C HIS A 92 -2.41 -15.57 -12.60
N VAL A 93 -2.08 -15.62 -13.89
CA VAL A 93 -2.07 -16.86 -14.67
C VAL A 93 -1.09 -17.86 -14.07
N SER A 94 0.10 -17.43 -13.66
CA SER A 94 1.08 -18.29 -12.99
C SER A 94 0.51 -18.86 -11.68
N LEU A 95 -0.13 -18.03 -10.84
CA LEU A 95 -0.79 -18.52 -9.61
C LEU A 95 -1.91 -19.54 -9.90
N ALA A 96 -2.59 -19.42 -11.03
CA ALA A 96 -3.64 -20.36 -11.45
C ALA A 96 -3.09 -21.73 -11.90
N VAL A 97 -1.82 -21.82 -12.29
CA VAL A 97 -1.20 -23.08 -12.76
C VAL A 97 -0.90 -24.00 -11.56
N GLN A 98 -1.46 -25.21 -11.58
CA GLN A 98 -1.33 -26.21 -10.51
C GLN A 98 -0.11 -27.13 -10.71
N VAL A 99 1.04 -26.59 -11.11
CA VAL A 99 2.23 -27.40 -11.47
C VAL A 99 3.42 -27.05 -10.59
N GLY A 100 3.35 -27.44 -9.31
CA GLY A 100 4.40 -27.20 -8.33
C GLY A 100 4.54 -25.73 -7.91
N ASP A 101 5.28 -25.52 -6.82
CA ASP A 101 5.34 -24.23 -6.13
C ASP A 101 6.04 -23.12 -6.92
N VAL A 102 6.84 -23.49 -7.93
CA VAL A 102 7.60 -22.54 -8.75
C VAL A 102 6.71 -21.50 -9.42
N PHE A 103 5.53 -21.90 -9.88
CA PHE A 103 4.57 -20.97 -10.49
C PHE A 103 3.91 -20.06 -9.46
N VAL A 104 3.81 -20.48 -8.20
CA VAL A 104 3.33 -19.58 -7.13
C VAL A 104 4.35 -18.47 -6.91
N TRP A 105 5.62 -18.83 -6.72
CA TRP A 105 6.69 -17.84 -6.50
C TRP A 105 6.88 -16.91 -7.70
N ALA A 106 6.88 -17.46 -8.92
CA ALA A 106 6.91 -16.66 -10.14
C ALA A 106 5.71 -15.71 -10.22
N GLY A 107 4.51 -16.19 -9.87
CA GLY A 107 3.30 -15.41 -9.84
C GLY A 107 3.39 -14.20 -8.90
N LEU A 108 3.80 -14.42 -7.66
CA LEU A 108 3.97 -13.35 -6.66
C LEU A 108 4.99 -12.30 -7.10
N ILE A 109 6.12 -12.73 -7.68
CA ILE A 109 7.16 -11.82 -8.20
C ILE A 109 6.61 -10.99 -9.36
N LEU A 110 5.95 -11.63 -10.32
CA LEU A 110 5.37 -10.95 -11.48
C LEU A 110 4.33 -9.92 -11.04
N VAL A 111 3.41 -10.28 -10.13
CA VAL A 111 2.42 -9.31 -9.66
C VAL A 111 3.10 -8.12 -8.95
N CYS A 112 4.09 -8.34 -8.07
CA CYS A 112 4.83 -7.24 -7.43
C CYS A 112 5.50 -6.30 -8.45
N LEU A 113 6.16 -6.86 -9.47
CA LEU A 113 6.85 -6.07 -10.51
C LEU A 113 5.86 -5.30 -11.39
N GLY A 114 4.80 -5.98 -11.82
CA GLY A 114 3.77 -5.40 -12.68
C GLY A 114 2.98 -4.31 -11.96
N THR A 115 2.64 -4.48 -10.68
CA THR A 115 2.02 -3.44 -9.84
C THR A 115 2.93 -2.24 -9.69
N GLY A 116 4.24 -2.44 -9.52
CA GLY A 116 5.23 -1.36 -9.51
C GLY A 116 5.24 -0.53 -10.80
N PHE A 117 5.01 -1.17 -11.95
CA PHE A 117 4.93 -0.49 -13.26
C PHE A 117 3.58 0.18 -13.49
N LEU A 118 2.48 -0.44 -13.05
CA LEU A 118 1.14 0.09 -13.29
C LEU A 118 0.79 1.22 -12.32
N LYS A 119 0.84 0.97 -11.01
CA LYS A 119 0.24 1.79 -9.94
C LYS A 119 0.69 3.26 -9.92
N PRO A 120 1.99 3.60 -9.91
CA PRO A 120 2.41 5.01 -9.88
C PRO A 120 2.08 5.74 -11.20
N ASN A 121 2.11 5.01 -12.32
CA ASN A 121 2.03 5.58 -13.66
C ASN A 121 0.58 5.82 -14.11
N VAL A 122 -0.34 4.93 -13.74
CA VAL A 122 -1.77 5.14 -14.00
C VAL A 122 -2.32 6.32 -13.18
N THR A 123 -1.86 6.49 -11.93
CA THR A 123 -2.21 7.65 -11.10
C THR A 123 -1.67 8.96 -11.68
N SER A 124 -0.46 8.94 -12.22
CA SER A 124 0.13 10.09 -12.92
C SER A 124 -0.66 10.46 -14.19
N LEU A 125 -1.09 9.46 -14.98
CA LEU A 125 -1.92 9.67 -16.16
C LEU A 125 -3.25 10.38 -15.83
N VAL A 126 -3.88 10.06 -14.69
CA VAL A 126 -5.11 10.75 -14.24
C VAL A 126 -4.87 12.24 -14.07
N GLY A 127 -3.73 12.61 -13.45
CA GLY A 127 -3.35 14.01 -13.28
C GLY A 127 -3.18 14.75 -14.61
N LYS A 128 -2.55 14.09 -15.59
CA LYS A 128 -2.30 14.65 -16.93
C LYS A 128 -3.53 14.76 -17.82
N LEU A 129 -4.70 14.27 -17.39
CA LEU A 129 -5.96 14.50 -18.10
C LEU A 129 -6.51 15.92 -17.92
N TYR A 130 -6.02 16.64 -16.89
CA TYR A 130 -6.43 18.00 -16.57
C TYR A 130 -5.28 18.95 -16.93
N THR A 131 -5.57 20.00 -17.68
CA THR A 131 -4.57 20.92 -18.22
C THR A 131 -4.10 21.98 -17.21
N ASP A 132 -4.90 22.23 -16.18
CA ASP A 132 -4.65 23.26 -15.17
C ASP A 132 -4.69 22.62 -13.78
N ASP A 133 -3.64 22.85 -12.99
CA ASP A 133 -3.53 22.36 -11.61
C ASP A 133 -4.62 22.95 -10.70
N THR A 134 -5.24 24.07 -11.08
CA THR A 134 -6.33 24.75 -10.36
C THR A 134 -7.73 24.32 -10.80
N ASP A 135 -7.86 23.43 -11.79
CA ASP A 135 -9.16 22.92 -12.23
C ASP A 135 -9.83 22.10 -11.12
N ALA A 136 -10.90 22.61 -10.53
CA ALA A 136 -11.67 21.91 -9.49
C ALA A 136 -12.17 20.51 -9.92
N ARG A 137 -12.28 20.24 -11.23
CA ARG A 137 -12.64 18.90 -11.75
C ARG A 137 -11.53 17.89 -11.55
N ARG A 138 -10.28 18.33 -11.37
CA ARG A 138 -9.12 17.46 -11.12
C ARG A 138 -9.28 16.74 -9.79
N ASP A 139 -9.57 17.47 -8.71
CA ASP A 139 -9.76 16.90 -7.36
C ASP A 139 -10.97 15.97 -7.31
N ALA A 140 -12.08 16.38 -7.93
CA ALA A 140 -13.24 15.51 -8.11
C ALA A 140 -12.92 14.26 -8.95
N GLY A 141 -12.03 14.39 -9.94
CA GLY A 141 -11.53 13.30 -10.77
C GLY A 141 -10.71 12.27 -9.97
N TYR A 142 -9.79 12.73 -9.14
CA TYR A 142 -9.05 11.88 -8.20
C TYR A 142 -9.98 11.19 -7.21
N SER A 143 -11.02 11.88 -6.73
CA SER A 143 -12.02 11.29 -5.84
C SER A 143 -12.80 10.15 -6.51
N LEU A 144 -13.22 10.34 -7.78
CA LEU A 144 -13.88 9.28 -8.56
C LEU A 144 -12.94 8.10 -8.84
N TYR A 145 -11.67 8.39 -9.14
CA TYR A 145 -10.65 7.37 -9.34
C TYR A 145 -10.43 6.54 -8.06
N TYR A 146 -10.31 7.20 -6.90
CA TYR A 146 -10.18 6.55 -5.60
C TYR A 146 -11.42 5.74 -5.21
N MET A 147 -12.62 6.20 -5.58
CA MET A 147 -13.84 5.41 -5.42
C MET A 147 -13.77 4.11 -6.24
N GLY A 148 -13.23 4.17 -7.46
CA GLY A 148 -12.99 2.99 -8.31
C GLY A 148 -12.07 1.95 -7.64
N ILE A 149 -11.05 2.40 -6.91
CA ILE A 149 -10.14 1.51 -6.15
C ILE A 149 -10.92 0.73 -5.08
N ASN A 150 -11.74 1.41 -4.29
CA ASN A 150 -12.49 0.79 -3.20
C ASN A 150 -13.59 -0.15 -3.70
N ILE A 151 -14.30 0.24 -4.77
CA ILE A 151 -15.29 -0.62 -5.43
C ILE A 151 -14.60 -1.87 -5.99
N GLY A 152 -13.46 -1.71 -6.66
CA GLY A 152 -12.66 -2.81 -7.16
C GLY A 152 -12.24 -3.76 -6.04
N SER A 153 -11.69 -3.21 -4.94
CA SER A 153 -11.34 -3.98 -3.75
C SER A 153 -12.51 -4.78 -3.20
N LEU A 154 -13.68 -4.15 -3.02
CA LEU A 154 -14.87 -4.79 -2.48
C LEU A 154 -15.34 -5.95 -3.38
N ILE A 155 -15.50 -5.70 -4.69
CA ILE A 155 -15.96 -6.72 -5.64
C ILE A 155 -14.95 -7.87 -5.72
N GLY A 156 -13.66 -7.54 -5.84
CA GLY A 156 -12.58 -8.51 -5.91
C GLY A 156 -12.55 -9.44 -4.70
N THR A 157 -12.55 -8.87 -3.50
CA THR A 157 -12.57 -9.64 -2.24
C THR A 157 -13.79 -10.53 -2.12
N LEU A 158 -14.99 -10.06 -2.49
CA LEU A 158 -16.20 -10.87 -2.41
C LEU A 158 -16.20 -12.02 -3.42
N VAL A 159 -15.92 -11.73 -4.69
CA VAL A 159 -16.00 -12.72 -5.77
C VAL A 159 -14.84 -13.72 -5.70
N ILE A 160 -13.60 -13.23 -5.69
CA ILE A 160 -12.41 -14.10 -5.68
C ILE A 160 -12.25 -14.78 -4.32
N GLY A 161 -12.59 -14.09 -3.22
CA GLY A 161 -12.61 -14.68 -1.87
C GLY A 161 -13.53 -15.90 -1.79
N TYR A 162 -14.77 -15.76 -2.29
CA TYR A 162 -15.71 -16.86 -2.31
C TYR A 162 -15.23 -18.03 -3.19
N ILE A 163 -14.82 -17.74 -4.42
CA ILE A 163 -14.40 -18.78 -5.36
C ILE A 163 -13.12 -19.47 -4.87
N GLY A 164 -12.17 -18.72 -4.33
CA GLY A 164 -10.92 -19.27 -3.79
C GLY A 164 -11.14 -20.22 -2.63
N GLU A 165 -11.93 -19.82 -1.63
CA GLU A 165 -12.11 -20.60 -0.40
C GLU A 165 -13.17 -21.70 -0.52
N LYS A 166 -14.26 -21.48 -1.27
CA LYS A 166 -15.38 -22.44 -1.34
C LYS A 166 -15.36 -23.32 -2.60
N VAL A 167 -14.56 -22.98 -3.62
CA VAL A 167 -14.48 -23.77 -4.86
C VAL A 167 -13.07 -24.30 -5.09
N SER A 168 -12.09 -23.43 -5.30
CA SER A 168 -10.67 -23.79 -5.47
C SER A 168 -9.80 -22.55 -5.48
N TRP A 169 -8.68 -22.59 -4.75
CA TRP A 169 -7.67 -21.52 -4.70
C TRP A 169 -7.24 -21.05 -6.10
N HIS A 170 -6.91 -22.02 -6.97
CA HIS A 170 -6.41 -21.75 -8.31
C HIS A 170 -7.48 -21.24 -9.27
N ILE A 171 -8.74 -21.63 -9.08
CA ILE A 171 -9.86 -21.01 -9.81
C ILE A 171 -10.03 -19.56 -9.33
N GLY A 172 -9.88 -19.29 -8.03
CA GLY A 172 -9.84 -17.92 -7.50
C GLY A 172 -8.75 -17.07 -8.17
N PHE A 173 -7.53 -17.61 -8.28
CA PHE A 173 -6.43 -16.96 -9.01
C PHE A 173 -6.71 -16.78 -10.51
N SER A 174 -7.44 -17.72 -11.13
CA SER A 174 -7.87 -17.62 -12.53
C SER A 174 -8.86 -16.46 -12.72
N VAL A 175 -9.80 -16.29 -11.79
CA VAL A 175 -10.76 -15.17 -11.82
C VAL A 175 -10.04 -13.84 -11.62
N ALA A 176 -9.00 -13.79 -10.78
CA ALA A 176 -8.13 -12.62 -10.69
C ALA A 176 -7.42 -12.31 -12.03
N ALA A 177 -6.92 -13.34 -12.74
CA ALA A 177 -6.33 -13.17 -14.07
C ALA A 177 -7.34 -12.62 -15.09
N VAL A 178 -8.58 -13.12 -15.08
CA VAL A 178 -9.68 -12.61 -15.93
C VAL A 178 -9.99 -11.16 -15.59
N GLY A 179 -10.09 -10.79 -14.30
CA GLY A 179 -10.28 -9.41 -13.88
C GLY A 179 -9.20 -8.47 -14.44
N MET A 180 -7.92 -8.86 -14.32
CA MET A 180 -6.82 -8.09 -14.89
C MET A 180 -6.90 -8.00 -16.42
N ALA A 181 -7.27 -9.09 -17.10
CA ALA A 181 -7.46 -9.10 -18.55
C ALA A 181 -8.56 -8.13 -19.00
N LEU A 182 -9.69 -8.05 -18.27
CA LEU A 182 -10.73 -7.06 -18.52
C LEU A 182 -10.22 -5.62 -18.36
N GLY A 183 -9.43 -5.37 -17.31
CA GLY A 183 -8.78 -4.08 -17.08
C GLY A 183 -7.83 -3.68 -18.23
N LEU A 184 -7.05 -4.63 -18.74
CA LEU A 184 -6.18 -4.45 -19.91
C LEU A 184 -6.97 -4.20 -21.19
N THR A 185 -8.03 -4.97 -21.44
CA THR A 185 -8.91 -4.78 -22.60
C THR A 185 -9.51 -3.37 -22.58
N GLN A 186 -10.04 -2.95 -21.43
CA GLN A 186 -10.55 -1.58 -21.25
C GLN A 186 -9.46 -0.54 -21.48
N TYR A 187 -8.25 -0.76 -20.96
CA TYR A 187 -7.13 0.15 -21.15
C TYR A 187 -6.83 0.31 -22.64
N VAL A 188 -6.58 -0.78 -23.35
CA VAL A 188 -6.21 -0.82 -24.78
C VAL A 188 -7.28 -0.16 -25.65
N LEU A 189 -8.55 -0.51 -25.46
CA LEU A 189 -9.67 0.08 -26.21
C LEU A 189 -9.82 1.58 -25.90
N GLY A 190 -9.53 1.98 -24.67
CA GLY A 190 -9.67 3.34 -24.18
C GLY A 190 -8.46 4.24 -24.43
N GLN A 191 -7.30 3.73 -24.87
CA GLN A 191 -6.05 4.52 -24.94
C GLN A 191 -6.17 5.78 -25.80
N ARG A 192 -6.99 5.76 -26.85
CA ARG A 192 -7.22 6.93 -27.71
C ARG A 192 -7.81 8.11 -26.94
N SER A 193 -8.59 7.84 -25.89
CA SER A 193 -9.21 8.88 -25.06
C SER A 193 -8.23 9.62 -24.13
N LEU A 194 -6.98 9.16 -24.04
CA LEU A 194 -5.93 9.78 -23.23
C LEU A 194 -5.23 10.95 -23.96
N GLY A 195 -5.50 11.19 -25.26
CA GLY A 195 -4.90 12.31 -26.01
C GLY A 195 -3.38 12.17 -26.16
N GLU A 196 -2.61 13.15 -25.68
CA GLU A 196 -1.13 13.13 -25.61
C GLU A 196 -0.55 12.71 -24.24
N ALA A 197 -1.37 12.64 -23.19
CA ALA A 197 -0.93 12.34 -21.82
C ALA A 197 -0.09 11.06 -21.72
N GLY A 198 1.19 11.18 -21.37
CA GLY A 198 2.09 10.06 -21.07
C GLY A 198 2.48 9.17 -22.26
N LYS A 199 2.37 9.66 -23.51
CA LYS A 199 2.85 8.93 -24.70
C LYS A 199 4.36 8.77 -24.72
N GLU A 200 5.08 9.84 -24.42
CA GLU A 200 6.53 9.88 -24.43
C GLU A 200 7.07 9.98 -22.99
N PRO A 201 8.31 9.52 -22.74
CA PRO A 201 9.01 9.76 -21.48
C PRO A 201 9.15 11.28 -21.23
N GLY A 202 9.03 11.70 -19.97
CA GLY A 202 9.23 13.11 -19.60
C GLY A 202 10.67 13.58 -19.78
N GLN A 203 11.64 12.69 -19.51
CA GLN A 203 13.07 12.94 -19.65
C GLN A 203 13.77 11.72 -20.27
N PRO A 204 13.68 11.51 -21.60
CA PRO A 204 14.20 10.31 -22.23
C PRO A 204 15.71 10.15 -22.02
N LEU A 205 16.15 8.90 -21.78
CA LEU A 205 17.56 8.58 -21.60
C LEU A 205 18.40 8.93 -22.83
N THR A 206 19.54 9.56 -22.60
CA THR A 206 20.60 9.66 -23.61
C THR A 206 21.24 8.28 -23.84
N ALA A 207 21.86 8.07 -25.01
CA ALA A 207 22.52 6.79 -25.32
C ALA A 207 23.57 6.36 -24.27
N PRO A 208 24.43 7.25 -23.73
CA PRO A 208 25.35 6.89 -22.66
C PRO A 208 24.66 6.49 -21.36
N GLU A 209 23.58 7.18 -20.98
CA GLU A 209 22.80 6.83 -19.79
C GLU A 209 22.09 5.49 -19.93
N ARG A 210 21.56 5.18 -21.12
CA ARG A 210 20.95 3.88 -21.43
C ARG A 210 21.97 2.75 -21.28
N THR A 211 23.17 2.91 -21.82
CA THR A 211 24.26 1.91 -21.66
C THR A 211 24.66 1.74 -20.21
N ARG A 212 24.75 2.85 -19.45
CA ARG A 212 25.05 2.82 -18.02
C ARG A 212 23.95 2.10 -17.23
N MET A 213 22.68 2.38 -17.53
CA MET A 213 21.52 1.72 -16.93
C MET A 213 21.56 0.20 -17.17
N ILE A 214 21.66 -0.23 -18.44
CA ILE A 214 21.70 -1.65 -18.80
C ILE A 214 22.84 -2.36 -18.06
N ARG A 215 24.02 -1.73 -17.99
CA ARG A 215 25.18 -2.29 -17.28
C ARG A 215 24.90 -2.48 -15.79
N TRP A 216 24.35 -1.47 -15.09
CA TRP A 216 24.05 -1.59 -13.67
C TRP A 216 22.93 -2.58 -13.38
N VAL A 217 21.92 -2.66 -14.24
CA VAL A 217 20.86 -3.68 -14.14
C VAL A 217 21.45 -5.08 -14.34
N ALA A 218 22.31 -5.27 -15.35
CA ALA A 218 22.97 -6.55 -15.59
C ALA A 218 23.89 -6.96 -14.44
N ILE A 219 24.68 -6.03 -13.89
CA ILE A 219 25.51 -6.27 -12.70
C ILE A 219 24.63 -6.65 -11.50
N GLY A 220 23.56 -5.90 -11.24
CA GLY A 220 22.62 -6.20 -10.15
C GLY A 220 22.00 -7.58 -10.28
N ALA A 221 21.52 -7.93 -11.49
CA ALA A 221 20.96 -9.25 -11.77
C ALA A 221 22.02 -10.36 -11.59
N ALA A 222 23.25 -10.17 -12.08
CA ALA A 222 24.33 -11.13 -11.91
C ALA A 222 24.69 -11.34 -10.42
N VAL A 223 24.72 -10.27 -9.62
CA VAL A 223 24.96 -10.35 -8.17
C VAL A 223 23.85 -11.12 -7.47
N VAL A 224 22.58 -10.87 -7.80
CA VAL A 224 21.45 -11.61 -7.23
C VAL A 224 21.51 -13.09 -7.62
N CYS A 225 21.76 -13.40 -8.89
CA CYS A 225 21.90 -14.78 -9.36
C CYS A 225 23.08 -15.50 -8.68
N ALA A 226 24.22 -14.83 -8.53
CA ALA A 226 25.39 -15.39 -7.84
C ALA A 226 25.10 -15.62 -6.36
N ALA A 227 24.41 -14.71 -5.68
CA ALA A 227 24.02 -14.86 -4.29
C ALA A 227 23.04 -16.04 -4.10
N ILE A 228 22.07 -16.19 -5.00
CA ILE A 228 21.14 -17.34 -4.99
C ILE A 228 21.91 -18.64 -5.25
N ALA A 229 22.74 -18.70 -6.29
CA ALA A 229 23.54 -19.88 -6.62
C ALA A 229 24.47 -20.29 -5.47
N LEU A 230 25.13 -19.33 -4.83
CA LEU A 230 25.96 -19.57 -3.63
C LEU A 230 25.12 -20.10 -2.47
N SER A 231 23.94 -19.53 -2.22
CA SER A 231 23.06 -20.00 -1.15
C SER A 231 22.55 -21.43 -1.38
N VAL A 232 22.28 -21.79 -2.64
CA VAL A 232 21.90 -23.15 -3.02
C VAL A 232 23.10 -24.10 -2.87
N ALA A 233 24.27 -23.72 -3.39
CA ALA A 233 25.48 -24.54 -3.31
C ALA A 233 25.95 -24.81 -1.87
N THR A 234 25.72 -23.86 -0.96
CA THR A 234 26.05 -23.99 0.47
C THR A 234 24.93 -24.67 1.29
N GLY A 235 23.82 -25.07 0.66
CA GLY A 235 22.67 -25.67 1.36
C GLY A 235 21.95 -24.68 2.30
N THR A 236 22.18 -23.38 2.14
CA THR A 236 21.63 -22.34 3.00
C THR A 236 20.36 -21.69 2.47
N PHE A 237 20.01 -21.94 1.21
CA PHE A 237 18.81 -21.39 0.59
C PHE A 237 17.54 -21.81 1.33
N SER A 238 16.75 -20.82 1.74
CA SER A 238 15.45 -21.02 2.38
C SER A 238 14.57 -19.79 2.11
N ILE A 239 13.26 -20.01 2.06
CA ILE A 239 12.30 -18.92 1.86
C ILE A 239 12.43 -17.87 2.95
N ASP A 240 12.68 -18.28 4.20
CA ASP A 240 12.86 -17.36 5.32
C ASP A 240 14.05 -16.43 5.12
N ARG A 241 15.21 -16.94 4.68
CA ARG A 241 16.36 -16.07 4.38
C ARG A 241 16.08 -15.09 3.26
N VAL A 242 15.35 -15.51 2.23
CA VAL A 242 14.89 -14.59 1.17
C VAL A 242 14.02 -13.49 1.78
N THR A 243 13.08 -13.82 2.67
CA THR A 243 12.25 -12.82 3.35
C THR A 243 13.07 -11.84 4.20
N TYR A 244 14.10 -12.30 4.90
CA TYR A 244 14.97 -11.44 5.71
C TYR A 244 15.77 -10.46 4.84
N VAL A 245 16.31 -10.93 3.71
CA VAL A 245 17.05 -10.08 2.76
C VAL A 245 16.14 -9.01 2.17
N LEU A 246 14.94 -9.38 1.72
CA LEU A 246 13.97 -8.44 1.16
C LEU A 246 13.51 -7.40 2.19
N THR A 247 13.34 -7.82 3.45
CA THR A 247 13.03 -6.89 4.55
C THR A 247 14.17 -5.92 4.80
N ALA A 248 15.41 -6.42 4.84
CA ALA A 248 16.58 -5.59 5.01
C ALA A 248 16.67 -4.54 3.88
N LEU A 249 16.39 -4.92 2.63
CA LEU A 249 16.34 -3.99 1.50
C LEU A 249 15.25 -2.92 1.67
N ALA A 250 14.05 -3.31 2.08
CA ALA A 250 12.92 -2.39 2.31
C ALA A 250 13.21 -1.35 3.41
N ILE A 251 14.10 -1.66 4.36
CA ILE A 251 14.52 -0.74 5.44
C ILE A 251 15.75 0.08 5.03
N VAL A 252 16.78 -0.58 4.50
CA VAL A 252 18.07 0.04 4.20
C VAL A 252 17.95 1.06 3.07
N VAL A 253 17.16 0.78 2.03
CA VAL A 253 17.00 1.71 0.90
C VAL A 253 16.45 3.07 1.32
N PRO A 254 15.31 3.19 2.05
CA PRO A 254 14.85 4.47 2.54
C PRO A 254 15.89 5.19 3.42
N ILE A 255 16.61 4.46 4.30
CA ILE A 255 17.69 5.05 5.12
C ILE A 255 18.78 5.65 4.22
N LEU A 256 19.25 4.91 3.21
CA LEU A 256 20.25 5.40 2.26
C LEU A 256 19.75 6.62 1.49
N TYR A 257 18.47 6.67 1.13
CA TYR A 257 17.87 7.86 0.50
C TYR A 257 17.89 9.08 1.43
N PHE A 258 17.46 8.93 2.68
CA PHE A 258 17.50 10.02 3.66
C PHE A 258 18.93 10.49 3.94
N VAL A 259 19.88 9.56 4.11
CA VAL A 259 21.31 9.89 4.30
C VAL A 259 21.86 10.62 3.07
N ASN A 260 21.56 10.14 1.87
CA ASN A 260 21.99 10.79 0.63
C ASN A 260 21.43 12.22 0.51
N MET A 261 20.16 12.45 0.88
CA MET A 261 19.56 13.78 0.81
C MET A 261 20.05 14.72 1.94
N LEU A 262 20.07 14.25 3.19
CA LEU A 262 20.36 15.10 4.36
C LEU A 262 21.84 15.31 4.65
N VAL A 263 22.71 14.39 4.19
CA VAL A 263 24.15 14.39 4.47
C VAL A 263 24.96 14.60 3.20
N VAL A 264 24.82 13.73 2.20
CA VAL A 264 25.68 13.73 0.99
C VAL A 264 25.37 14.91 0.09
N LYS A 265 24.09 15.16 -0.21
CA LYS A 265 23.63 16.24 -1.07
C LYS A 265 23.12 17.45 -0.29
N ARG A 266 23.64 17.64 0.93
CA ARG A 266 23.21 18.71 1.85
C ARG A 266 23.29 20.09 1.19
N ASP A 267 24.28 20.32 0.33
CA ASP A 267 24.51 21.61 -0.31
C ASP A 267 23.45 21.94 -1.38
N ARG A 268 22.66 20.94 -1.80
CA ARG A 268 21.54 21.09 -2.75
C ARG A 268 20.19 21.34 -2.06
N ILE A 269 20.10 21.20 -0.74
CA ILE A 269 18.86 21.34 0.04
C ILE A 269 19.15 22.32 1.18
N VAL A 270 18.88 23.60 0.94
CA VAL A 270 19.29 24.70 1.82
C VAL A 270 18.07 25.38 2.45
N GLY A 271 18.26 25.97 3.63
CA GLY A 271 17.23 26.76 4.32
C GLY A 271 15.98 25.94 4.69
N GLU A 272 14.81 26.46 4.33
CA GLU A 272 13.50 25.93 4.71
C GLU A 272 13.24 24.51 4.16
N GLU A 273 13.78 24.16 2.99
CA GLU A 273 13.60 22.82 2.39
C GLU A 273 14.19 21.72 3.26
N ARG A 274 15.32 21.99 3.93
CA ARG A 274 15.97 21.02 4.82
C ARG A 274 15.14 20.77 6.08
N THR A 275 14.51 21.82 6.59
CA THR A 275 13.62 21.80 7.75
C THR A 275 12.37 20.98 7.43
N LYS A 276 11.77 21.19 6.25
CA LYS A 276 10.63 20.41 5.74
C LYS A 276 10.98 18.93 5.55
N LEU A 277 12.18 18.63 5.02
CA LEU A 277 12.64 17.25 4.85
C LEU A 277 12.84 16.52 6.19
N LYS A 278 13.31 17.22 7.24
CA LYS A 278 13.38 16.66 8.60
C LYS A 278 11.99 16.39 9.17
N ALA A 279 11.01 17.26 8.93
CA ALA A 279 9.61 16.99 9.32
C ALA A 279 9.06 15.77 8.59
N PHE A 280 9.37 15.64 7.30
CA PHE A 280 8.98 14.49 6.49
C PHE A 280 9.56 13.17 7.04
N LEU A 281 10.80 13.15 7.55
CA LEU A 281 11.37 11.96 8.17
C LEU A 281 10.53 11.44 9.36
N TRP A 282 10.04 12.33 10.22
CA TRP A 282 9.18 11.94 11.35
C TRP A 282 7.84 11.38 10.88
N LEU A 283 7.26 12.01 9.85
CA LEU A 283 6.00 11.56 9.27
C LEU A 283 6.18 10.25 8.47
N PHE A 284 7.35 10.02 7.89
CA PHE A 284 7.73 8.74 7.26
C PHE A 284 7.73 7.63 8.31
N ILE A 285 8.34 7.85 9.47
CA ILE A 285 8.37 6.86 10.56
C ILE A 285 6.94 6.59 11.06
N ALA A 286 6.15 7.65 11.27
CA ALA A 286 4.75 7.52 11.67
C ALA A 286 3.93 6.73 10.64
N SER A 287 4.12 7.00 9.34
CA SER A 287 3.52 6.24 8.25
C SER A 287 3.93 4.77 8.29
N ALA A 288 5.23 4.47 8.45
CA ALA A 288 5.71 3.10 8.52
C ALA A 288 5.11 2.32 9.70
N VAL A 289 4.99 2.92 10.89
CA VAL A 289 4.33 2.29 12.05
C VAL A 289 2.84 2.06 11.78
N PHE A 290 2.17 3.00 11.12
CA PHE A 290 0.76 2.85 10.76
C PHE A 290 0.55 1.65 9.81
N TRP A 291 1.30 1.59 8.70
CA TRP A 291 1.15 0.53 7.70
C TRP A 291 1.58 -0.84 8.22
N MET A 292 2.60 -0.90 9.10
CA MET A 292 2.99 -2.11 9.83
C MET A 292 1.82 -2.77 10.59
N ILE A 293 0.86 -1.97 11.07
CA ILE A 293 -0.33 -2.42 11.80
C ILE A 293 -1.49 -2.65 10.84
N PHE A 294 -1.77 -1.64 10.01
CA PHE A 294 -2.92 -1.65 9.11
C PHE A 294 -2.92 -2.86 8.17
N ASP A 295 -1.77 -3.18 7.55
CA ASP A 295 -1.71 -4.22 6.52
C ASP A 295 -1.60 -5.66 7.07
N GLN A 296 -1.53 -5.83 8.40
CA GLN A 296 -1.73 -7.13 9.07
C GLN A 296 -3.14 -7.69 8.83
N ALA A 297 -4.07 -6.83 8.38
CA ALA A 297 -5.42 -7.18 7.93
C ALA A 297 -5.45 -8.36 6.94
N ALA A 298 -4.43 -8.52 6.10
CA ALA A 298 -4.37 -9.59 5.10
C ALA A 298 -3.59 -10.83 5.51
N GLY A 299 -2.92 -10.79 6.67
CA GLY A 299 -2.14 -11.90 7.21
C GLY A 299 -2.79 -12.43 8.50
N PRO A 300 -2.28 -12.06 9.69
CA PRO A 300 -2.78 -12.59 10.96
C PRO A 300 -4.28 -12.40 11.20
N LEU A 301 -4.88 -11.28 10.79
CA LEU A 301 -6.31 -11.04 11.01
C LEU A 301 -7.18 -11.98 10.17
N THR A 302 -6.79 -12.28 8.93
CA THR A 302 -7.47 -13.27 8.08
C THR A 302 -7.34 -14.68 8.63
N LEU A 303 -6.17 -15.04 9.18
CA LEU A 303 -5.99 -16.35 9.82
C LEU A 303 -6.82 -16.45 11.11
N PHE A 304 -6.88 -15.39 11.91
CA PHE A 304 -7.79 -15.32 13.06
C PHE A 304 -9.25 -15.46 12.64
N ALA A 305 -9.67 -14.82 11.55
CA ALA A 305 -11.02 -14.99 11.00
C ALA A 305 -11.32 -16.46 10.66
N LYS A 306 -10.37 -17.16 10.03
CA LYS A 306 -10.54 -18.59 9.67
C LYS A 306 -10.64 -19.49 10.91
N ASN A 307 -9.78 -19.27 11.90
CA ASN A 307 -9.57 -20.22 12.99
C ASN A 307 -10.47 -19.94 14.19
N ASP A 308 -10.66 -18.66 14.53
CA ASP A 308 -11.15 -18.24 15.85
C ASP A 308 -12.50 -17.51 15.79
N VAL A 309 -13.03 -17.23 14.60
CA VAL A 309 -14.30 -16.51 14.42
C VAL A 309 -15.40 -17.45 13.96
N ASP A 310 -16.60 -17.26 14.51
CA ASP A 310 -17.81 -17.89 13.97
C ASP A 310 -18.25 -17.14 12.71
N LEU A 311 -18.05 -17.82 11.57
CA LEU A 311 -18.37 -17.32 10.24
C LEU A 311 -19.78 -17.72 9.78
N HIS A 312 -20.61 -18.32 10.63
CA HIS A 312 -22.01 -18.59 10.28
C HIS A 312 -22.83 -17.30 10.40
N LEU A 313 -23.21 -16.75 9.24
CA LEU A 313 -24.05 -15.57 9.15
C LEU A 313 -25.32 -15.91 8.37
N LEU A 314 -26.49 -15.73 9.00
CA LEU A 314 -27.80 -15.95 8.37
C LEU A 314 -27.96 -17.34 7.72
N GLY A 315 -27.37 -18.39 8.31
CA GLY A 315 -27.43 -19.76 7.80
C GLY A 315 -26.40 -20.10 6.71
N PHE A 316 -25.48 -19.18 6.40
CA PHE A 316 -24.40 -19.38 5.43
C PHE A 316 -23.04 -19.16 6.10
N GLU A 317 -22.10 -20.08 5.86
CA GLU A 317 -20.72 -19.92 6.34
C GLU A 317 -19.93 -19.00 5.40
N VAL A 318 -19.72 -17.76 5.82
CA VAL A 318 -18.99 -16.77 5.01
C VAL A 318 -17.50 -17.14 4.88
N PRO A 319 -16.86 -16.90 3.73
CA PRO A 319 -15.41 -17.05 3.57
C PRO A 319 -14.64 -16.15 4.55
N ALA A 320 -13.52 -16.62 5.09
CA ALA A 320 -12.70 -15.85 6.02
C ALA A 320 -12.09 -14.60 5.35
N GLY A 321 -11.72 -14.70 4.07
CA GLY A 321 -11.22 -13.60 3.25
C GLY A 321 -12.22 -12.47 3.07
N TRP A 322 -13.52 -12.70 3.23
CA TRP A 322 -14.55 -11.65 3.16
C TRP A 322 -14.45 -10.64 4.30
N THR A 323 -13.79 -10.99 5.41
CA THR A 323 -13.55 -10.03 6.49
C THR A 323 -12.75 -8.81 6.02
N GLN A 324 -11.87 -8.99 5.03
CA GLN A 324 -11.12 -7.90 4.41
C GLN A 324 -12.01 -6.92 3.63
N ALA A 325 -13.21 -7.33 3.20
CA ALA A 325 -14.17 -6.45 2.51
C ALA A 325 -14.77 -5.38 3.43
N ALA A 326 -14.66 -5.55 4.75
CA ALA A 326 -15.14 -4.58 5.72
C ALA A 326 -14.47 -3.21 5.53
N ASN A 327 -13.15 -3.17 5.31
CA ASN A 327 -12.43 -1.91 5.12
C ASN A 327 -12.90 -1.11 3.88
N PRO A 328 -12.84 -1.63 2.62
CA PRO A 328 -13.28 -0.87 1.46
C PRO A 328 -14.77 -0.51 1.53
N LEU A 329 -15.62 -1.37 2.10
CA LEU A 329 -17.03 -1.04 2.34
C LEU A 329 -17.17 0.17 3.28
N MET A 330 -16.49 0.15 4.42
CA MET A 330 -16.51 1.25 5.39
C MET A 330 -15.89 2.54 4.83
N VAL A 331 -14.84 2.46 4.00
CA VAL A 331 -14.28 3.63 3.30
C VAL A 331 -15.32 4.25 2.37
N ILE A 332 -16.03 3.43 1.57
CA ILE A 332 -17.11 3.92 0.69
C ILE A 332 -18.19 4.62 1.52
N LEU A 333 -18.63 4.02 2.63
CA LEU A 333 -19.69 4.56 3.48
C LEU A 333 -19.29 5.82 4.24
N PHE A 334 -18.06 5.88 4.76
CA PHE A 334 -17.63 6.95 5.69
C PHE A 334 -16.78 8.04 5.04
N SER A 335 -16.28 7.85 3.82
CA SER A 335 -15.46 8.86 3.12
C SER A 335 -16.13 10.24 3.04
N GLY A 336 -17.43 10.29 2.72
CA GLY A 336 -18.21 11.53 2.68
C GLY A 336 -18.35 12.20 4.06
N VAL A 337 -18.52 11.40 5.12
CA VAL A 337 -18.59 11.92 6.50
C VAL A 337 -17.27 12.55 6.91
N PHE A 338 -16.14 11.86 6.66
CA PHE A 338 -14.82 12.39 6.96
C PHE A 338 -14.47 13.63 6.14
N ALA A 339 -14.89 13.69 4.87
CA ALA A 339 -14.74 14.90 4.05
C ALA A 339 -15.44 16.11 4.70
N LEU A 340 -16.66 15.94 5.24
CA LEU A 340 -17.38 16.99 5.96
C LEU A 340 -16.69 17.37 7.27
N VAL A 341 -16.22 16.38 8.03
CA VAL A 341 -15.47 16.61 9.28
C VAL A 341 -14.22 17.44 9.02
N TRP A 342 -13.42 17.08 8.00
CA TRP A 342 -12.19 17.81 7.68
C TRP A 342 -12.46 19.20 7.12
N THR A 343 -13.50 19.37 6.31
CA THR A 343 -13.91 20.67 5.80
C THR A 343 -14.35 21.59 6.94
N LYS A 344 -15.12 21.08 7.92
CA LYS A 344 -15.56 21.84 9.09
C LYS A 344 -14.41 22.19 10.05
N LEU A 345 -13.43 21.31 10.17
CA LEU A 345 -12.27 21.53 11.05
C LEU A 345 -11.23 22.47 10.40
N GLY A 346 -11.15 22.53 9.07
CA GLY A 346 -10.27 23.44 8.34
C GLY A 346 -8.82 23.40 8.83
N ASN A 347 -8.21 24.57 9.02
CA ASN A 347 -6.81 24.72 9.46
C ASN A 347 -6.61 24.50 10.98
N ARG A 348 -7.66 24.10 11.72
CA ARG A 348 -7.57 23.84 13.16
C ARG A 348 -6.78 22.56 13.46
N VAL A 349 -6.81 21.58 12.56
CA VAL A 349 -6.14 20.29 12.70
C VAL A 349 -5.02 20.16 11.67
N SER A 350 -3.79 20.12 12.15
CA SER A 350 -2.58 19.97 11.33
C SER A 350 -2.44 18.56 10.77
N THR A 351 -1.57 18.42 9.76
CA THR A 351 -1.21 17.10 9.20
C THR A 351 -0.67 16.16 10.28
N ALA A 352 0.27 16.64 11.10
CA ALA A 352 0.86 15.85 12.18
C ALA A 352 -0.19 15.40 13.22
N ALA A 353 -1.20 16.22 13.51
CA ALA A 353 -2.30 15.84 14.41
C ALA A 353 -3.14 14.71 13.82
N LYS A 354 -3.43 14.74 12.51
CA LYS A 354 -4.18 13.66 11.84
C LYS A 354 -3.40 12.35 11.86
N PHE A 355 -2.08 12.38 11.64
CA PHE A 355 -1.21 11.21 11.77
C PHE A 355 -1.18 10.66 13.19
N SER A 356 -1.14 11.54 14.20
CA SER A 356 -1.15 11.14 15.61
C SER A 356 -2.46 10.43 15.98
N VAL A 357 -3.61 11.01 15.58
CA VAL A 357 -4.92 10.38 15.78
C VAL A 357 -4.99 9.04 15.05
N ALA A 358 -4.52 8.96 13.81
CA ALA A 358 -4.48 7.71 13.06
C ALA A 358 -3.69 6.61 13.79
N LEU A 359 -2.50 6.93 14.30
CA LEU A 359 -1.68 5.97 15.05
C LEU A 359 -2.35 5.51 16.34
N VAL A 360 -2.95 6.42 17.11
CA VAL A 360 -3.66 6.05 18.34
C VAL A 360 -4.86 5.15 18.02
N VAL A 361 -5.67 5.50 17.02
CA VAL A 361 -6.85 4.71 16.65
C VAL A 361 -6.46 3.35 16.06
N ALA A 362 -5.40 3.29 15.24
CA ALA A 362 -4.85 2.03 14.74
C ALA A 362 -4.30 1.16 15.88
N GLY A 363 -3.68 1.76 16.89
CA GLY A 363 -3.24 1.01 18.07
C GLY A 363 -4.41 0.49 18.91
N LEU A 364 -5.47 1.29 19.07
CA LEU A 364 -6.72 0.87 19.74
C LEU A 364 -7.41 -0.29 19.02
N SER A 365 -7.35 -0.36 17.69
CA SER A 365 -7.89 -1.51 16.96
C SER A 365 -7.15 -2.81 17.31
N PHE A 366 -5.84 -2.73 17.56
CA PHE A 366 -5.03 -3.88 17.98
C PHE A 366 -5.18 -4.22 19.46
N VAL A 367 -5.48 -3.24 20.31
CA VAL A 367 -5.93 -3.52 21.68
C VAL A 367 -7.26 -4.26 21.66
N LEU A 368 -8.20 -3.84 20.82
CA LEU A 368 -9.47 -4.55 20.61
C LEU A 368 -9.25 -5.97 20.06
N MET A 369 -8.30 -6.13 19.13
CA MET A 369 -7.91 -7.43 18.60
C MET A 369 -7.34 -8.35 19.68
N ALA A 370 -6.51 -7.83 20.59
CA ALA A 370 -6.00 -8.58 21.74
C ALA A 370 -7.14 -9.05 22.68
N ALA A 371 -8.13 -8.19 22.92
CA ALA A 371 -9.33 -8.55 23.68
C ALA A 371 -10.16 -9.62 22.96
N ALA A 372 -10.32 -9.52 21.64
CA ALA A 372 -11.00 -10.54 20.83
C ALA A 372 -10.29 -11.90 20.92
N THR A 373 -8.95 -11.92 20.85
CA THR A 373 -8.17 -13.15 21.04
C THR A 373 -8.28 -13.70 22.46
N ALA A 374 -8.32 -12.85 23.49
CA ALA A 374 -8.52 -13.32 24.86
C ALA A 374 -9.91 -13.95 25.05
N ALA A 375 -10.93 -13.45 24.34
CA ALA A 375 -12.29 -13.98 24.37
C ALA A 375 -12.45 -15.35 23.69
N THR A 376 -11.45 -15.86 22.97
CA THR A 376 -11.52 -17.22 22.37
C THR A 376 -11.20 -18.33 23.38
N ASP A 377 -10.82 -17.97 24.61
CA ASP A 377 -10.40 -18.91 25.67
C ASP A 377 -9.37 -19.93 25.17
N GLY A 378 -8.26 -19.41 24.62
CA GLY A 378 -7.19 -20.23 24.05
C GLY A 378 -7.55 -20.95 22.75
N GLY A 379 -8.59 -20.48 22.03
CA GLY A 379 -9.09 -21.09 20.80
C GLY A 379 -10.14 -22.18 21.01
N THR A 380 -10.64 -22.35 22.24
CA THR A 380 -11.69 -23.33 22.55
C THR A 380 -13.09 -22.82 22.16
N VAL A 381 -13.27 -21.50 22.08
CA VAL A 381 -14.53 -20.85 21.71
C VAL A 381 -14.31 -19.95 20.51
N LYS A 382 -15.17 -20.08 19.50
CA LYS A 382 -15.23 -19.14 18.38
C LYS A 382 -15.94 -17.86 18.79
N VAL A 383 -15.32 -16.71 18.52
CA VAL A 383 -15.90 -15.40 18.84
C VAL A 383 -16.76 -14.86 17.70
N SER A 384 -17.67 -13.94 18.02
CA SER A 384 -18.52 -13.30 17.02
C SER A 384 -17.72 -12.50 15.98
N LEU A 385 -18.17 -12.52 14.72
CA LEU A 385 -17.68 -11.67 13.64
C LEU A 385 -17.67 -10.16 13.99
N LEU A 386 -18.53 -9.72 14.90
CA LEU A 386 -18.62 -8.33 15.33
C LEU A 386 -17.32 -7.79 15.95
N TRP A 387 -16.48 -8.65 16.54
CA TRP A 387 -15.15 -8.26 17.02
C TRP A 387 -14.28 -7.76 15.87
N LEU A 388 -14.20 -8.52 14.78
CA LEU A 388 -13.45 -8.12 13.59
C LEU A 388 -14.06 -6.90 12.91
N VAL A 389 -15.40 -6.80 12.85
CA VAL A 389 -16.06 -5.58 12.35
C VAL A 389 -15.62 -4.34 13.14
N GLY A 390 -15.52 -4.45 14.47
CA GLY A 390 -15.00 -3.37 15.32
C GLY A 390 -13.53 -3.03 15.05
N VAL A 391 -12.68 -4.05 14.87
CA VAL A 391 -11.26 -3.86 14.51
C VAL A 391 -11.13 -3.15 13.16
N TYR A 392 -11.83 -3.60 12.13
CA TYR A 392 -11.83 -2.98 10.80
C TYR A 392 -12.43 -1.58 10.80
N LEU A 393 -13.43 -1.30 11.64
CA LEU A 393 -13.99 0.04 11.80
C LEU A 393 -12.94 1.02 12.33
N LEU A 394 -12.22 0.65 13.39
CA LEU A 394 -11.15 1.48 13.95
C LEU A 394 -10.00 1.65 12.95
N LEU A 395 -9.56 0.58 12.29
CA LEU A 395 -8.55 0.67 11.23
C LEU A 395 -8.98 1.61 10.09
N THR A 396 -10.24 1.55 9.68
CA THR A 396 -10.78 2.42 8.61
C THR A 396 -10.84 3.88 9.05
N ILE A 397 -11.28 4.17 10.28
CA ILE A 397 -11.23 5.52 10.86
C ILE A 397 -9.79 6.05 10.86
N ALA A 398 -8.84 5.20 11.24
CA ALA A 398 -7.43 5.56 11.26
C ALA A 398 -6.88 5.84 9.83
N GLU A 399 -7.24 5.01 8.86
CA GLU A 399 -6.90 5.21 7.44
C GLU A 399 -7.46 6.53 6.89
N LEU A 400 -8.72 6.83 7.16
CA LEU A 400 -9.37 8.08 6.73
C LEU A 400 -8.76 9.33 7.38
N CYS A 401 -8.00 9.19 8.47
CA CYS A 401 -7.18 10.24 9.05
C CYS A 401 -5.82 10.39 8.35
N LEU A 402 -5.16 9.30 7.95
CA LEU A 402 -3.79 9.31 7.45
C LEU A 402 -3.68 9.39 5.92
N SER A 403 -4.38 8.51 5.19
CA SER A 403 -4.15 8.27 3.75
C SER A 403 -4.31 9.52 2.87
N PRO A 404 -5.41 10.30 2.97
CA PRO A 404 -5.59 11.49 2.13
C PRO A 404 -4.52 12.56 2.37
N VAL A 405 -4.05 12.65 3.63
CA VAL A 405 -3.12 13.68 4.07
C VAL A 405 -1.70 13.29 3.70
N GLY A 406 -1.33 12.00 3.81
CA GLY A 406 -0.01 11.46 3.47
C GLY A 406 0.43 11.80 2.04
N LEU A 407 -0.48 11.67 1.08
CA LEU A 407 -0.20 12.04 -0.32
C LEU A 407 -0.06 13.57 -0.49
N SER A 408 -0.92 14.35 0.15
CA SER A 408 -0.89 15.82 0.08
C SER A 408 0.36 16.42 0.73
N MET A 409 0.81 15.87 1.87
CA MET A 409 2.01 16.38 2.56
C MET A 409 3.28 16.08 1.78
N THR A 410 3.30 14.97 1.05
CA THR A 410 4.49 14.53 0.32
C THR A 410 4.83 15.51 -0.80
N SER A 411 3.84 16.06 -1.49
CA SER A 411 4.06 17.12 -2.48
C SER A 411 4.42 18.46 -1.83
N LYS A 412 3.78 18.84 -0.71
CA LYS A 412 4.03 20.12 -0.02
C LYS A 412 5.41 20.21 0.65
N LEU A 413 5.93 19.11 1.17
CA LEU A 413 7.22 19.07 1.87
C LEU A 413 8.39 18.70 0.95
N ALA A 414 8.12 18.45 -0.33
CA ALA A 414 9.16 18.06 -1.25
C ALA A 414 10.09 19.24 -1.61
N PRO A 415 11.42 19.08 -1.48
CA PRO A 415 12.36 20.04 -2.05
C PRO A 415 12.16 20.12 -3.57
N LYS A 416 12.35 21.30 -4.16
CA LYS A 416 12.12 21.50 -5.62
C LYS A 416 12.94 20.52 -6.47
N ALA A 417 14.17 20.23 -6.06
CA ALA A 417 15.06 19.31 -6.76
C ALA A 417 14.67 17.82 -6.66
N TYR A 418 13.75 17.46 -5.75
CA TYR A 418 13.43 16.07 -5.39
C TYR A 418 11.92 15.78 -5.38
N ALA A 419 11.09 16.62 -6.00
CA ALA A 419 9.62 16.49 -6.01
C ALA A 419 9.11 15.08 -6.34
N GLY A 420 9.58 14.48 -7.44
CA GLY A 420 9.19 13.11 -7.82
C GLY A 420 9.73 12.02 -6.89
N GLN A 421 10.91 12.22 -6.29
CA GLN A 421 11.52 11.25 -5.37
C GLN A 421 10.81 11.20 -4.03
N MET A 422 10.18 12.29 -3.61
CA MET A 422 9.44 12.35 -2.35
C MET A 422 8.19 11.48 -2.38
N MET A 423 7.48 11.39 -3.52
CA MET A 423 6.37 10.43 -3.68
C MET A 423 6.86 8.98 -3.56
N GLY A 424 8.02 8.69 -4.15
CA GLY A 424 8.70 7.40 -3.98
C GLY A 424 9.06 7.12 -2.52
N LEU A 425 9.53 8.13 -1.77
CA LEU A 425 9.80 8.00 -0.35
C LEU A 425 8.53 7.74 0.48
N PHE A 426 7.38 8.33 0.11
CA PHE A 426 6.13 7.99 0.78
C PHE A 426 5.77 6.52 0.59
N PHE A 427 5.84 5.98 -0.64
CA PHE A 427 5.61 4.55 -0.86
C PHE A 427 6.66 3.66 -0.18
N LEU A 428 7.91 4.11 -0.08
CA LEU A 428 8.93 3.42 0.70
C LEU A 428 8.60 3.37 2.20
N SER A 429 7.82 4.31 2.75
CA SER A 429 7.35 4.23 4.13
C SER A 429 6.35 3.08 4.33
N ILE A 430 5.46 2.88 3.36
CA ILE A 430 4.51 1.76 3.33
C ILE A 430 5.30 0.45 3.20
N ALA A 431 6.22 0.38 2.23
CA ALA A 431 7.08 -0.78 2.03
C ALA A 431 7.89 -1.15 3.28
N ALA A 432 8.48 -0.17 3.97
CA ALA A 432 9.22 -0.41 5.19
C ALA A 432 8.29 -0.91 6.32
N GLY A 433 7.11 -0.29 6.48
CA GLY A 433 6.10 -0.71 7.45
C GLY A 433 5.64 -2.15 7.23
N ASP A 434 5.24 -2.48 6.01
CA ASP A 434 4.79 -3.82 5.61
C ASP A 434 5.89 -4.87 5.78
N ALA A 435 7.14 -4.52 5.44
CA ALA A 435 8.27 -5.45 5.56
C ALA A 435 8.62 -5.74 7.02
N VAL A 436 8.58 -4.72 7.90
CA VAL A 436 8.74 -4.94 9.34
C VAL A 436 7.54 -5.74 9.88
N GLY A 437 6.33 -5.36 9.46
CA GLY A 437 5.07 -6.03 9.78
C GLY A 437 5.10 -7.53 9.45
N ALA A 438 5.66 -7.87 8.29
CA ALA A 438 5.88 -9.24 7.84
C ALA A 438 6.75 -10.03 8.82
N GLN A 439 7.85 -9.46 9.29
CA GLN A 439 8.75 -10.17 10.21
C GLN A 439 8.17 -10.29 11.61
N VAL A 440 7.55 -9.23 12.14
CA VAL A 440 6.93 -9.30 13.48
C VAL A 440 5.75 -10.27 13.49
N SER A 441 5.04 -10.45 12.37
CA SER A 441 3.92 -11.40 12.27
C SER A 441 4.30 -12.85 12.59
N ARG A 442 5.58 -13.22 12.41
CA ARG A 442 6.11 -14.55 12.77
C ARG A 442 6.01 -14.84 14.27
N LEU A 443 5.91 -13.80 15.10
CA LEU A 443 5.78 -13.92 16.55
C LEU A 443 4.33 -14.21 16.99
N GLN A 444 3.34 -13.95 16.12
CA GLN A 444 1.93 -14.07 16.48
C GLN A 444 1.55 -15.47 16.97
N PRO A 445 1.97 -16.58 16.33
CA PRO A 445 1.61 -17.91 16.81
C PRO A 445 2.13 -18.22 18.22
N ALA A 446 3.29 -17.67 18.59
CA ALA A 446 3.90 -17.89 19.90
C ALA A 446 3.37 -16.95 20.99
N MET A 447 2.95 -15.73 20.62
CA MET A 447 2.52 -14.70 21.57
C MET A 447 1.00 -14.61 21.73
N GLY A 448 0.21 -15.16 20.80
CA GLY A 448 -1.26 -15.09 20.82
C GLY A 448 -1.77 -13.65 20.91
N GLY A 449 -2.71 -13.38 21.82
CA GLY A 449 -3.26 -12.02 22.03
C GLY A 449 -2.22 -10.98 22.44
N THR A 450 -1.12 -11.39 23.09
CA THR A 450 -0.05 -10.48 23.53
C THR A 450 0.65 -9.81 22.33
N TYR A 451 0.71 -10.49 21.19
CA TYR A 451 1.23 -9.91 19.94
C TYR A 451 0.48 -8.63 19.56
N TYR A 452 -0.85 -8.72 19.52
CA TYR A 452 -1.69 -7.58 19.16
C TYR A 452 -1.59 -6.46 20.20
N LEU A 453 -1.56 -6.81 21.49
CA LEU A 453 -1.44 -5.83 22.56
C LEU A 453 -0.12 -5.03 22.47
N VAL A 454 1.01 -5.70 22.26
CA VAL A 454 2.32 -5.04 22.16
C VAL A 454 2.38 -4.10 20.96
N LEU A 455 1.93 -4.54 19.78
CA LEU A 455 1.88 -3.69 18.59
C LEU A 455 0.89 -2.52 18.74
N GLY A 456 -0.26 -2.77 19.37
CA GLY A 456 -1.26 -1.74 19.64
C GLY A 456 -0.72 -0.65 20.58
N LEU A 457 -0.07 -1.05 21.68
CA LEU A 457 0.57 -0.13 22.62
C LEU A 457 1.72 0.64 21.97
N LEU A 458 2.53 0.00 21.14
CA LEU A 458 3.59 0.66 20.37
C LEU A 458 3.01 1.78 19.49
N ALA A 459 1.94 1.50 18.75
CA ALA A 459 1.28 2.52 17.92
C ALA A 459 0.72 3.68 18.75
N ILE A 460 0.08 3.38 19.88
CA ILE A 460 -0.47 4.39 20.79
C ILE A 460 0.66 5.27 21.32
N VAL A 461 1.76 4.69 21.77
CA VAL A 461 2.93 5.43 22.26
C VAL A 461 3.52 6.30 21.15
N CYS A 462 3.68 5.78 19.93
CA CYS A 462 4.13 6.56 18.78
C CYS A 462 3.16 7.72 18.44
N GLY A 463 1.85 7.47 18.49
CA GLY A 463 0.82 8.47 18.25
C GLY A 463 0.82 9.57 19.30
N ILE A 464 0.93 9.21 20.59
CA ILE A 464 1.05 10.17 21.70
C ILE A 464 2.35 10.96 21.58
N ALA A 465 3.48 10.31 21.31
CA ALA A 465 4.76 10.98 21.09
C ALA A 465 4.65 12.01 19.96
N LEU A 466 4.05 11.62 18.82
CA LEU A 466 3.83 12.53 17.70
C LEU A 466 2.94 13.72 18.09
N SER A 467 1.91 13.50 18.92
CA SER A 467 1.00 14.54 19.43
C SER A 467 1.75 15.65 20.18
N LEU A 468 2.75 15.27 20.98
CA LEU A 468 3.58 16.21 21.76
C LEU A 468 4.46 17.07 20.87
N PHE A 469 4.82 16.59 19.67
CA PHE A 469 5.62 17.31 18.70
C PHE A 469 4.80 18.00 17.61
N VAL A 470 3.46 17.95 17.67
CA VAL A 470 2.58 18.57 16.65
C VAL A 470 2.88 20.05 16.47
N GLY A 471 3.07 20.82 17.55
CA GLY A 471 3.37 22.25 17.45
C GLY A 471 4.67 22.52 16.70
N LYS A 472 5.72 21.73 16.98
CA LYS A 472 7.01 21.84 16.30
C LYS A 472 6.90 21.40 14.84
N LEU A 473 6.26 20.26 14.57
CA LEU A 473 6.09 19.76 13.20
C LEU A 473 5.26 20.70 12.35
N ARG A 474 4.21 21.29 12.92
CA ARG A 474 3.39 22.33 12.27
C ARG A 474 4.24 23.52 11.84
N ALA A 475 5.11 24.01 12.72
CA ALA A 475 6.04 25.10 12.41
C ALA A 475 7.06 24.68 11.33
N LEU A 476 7.63 23.47 11.41
CA LEU A 476 8.56 22.95 10.41
C LEU A 476 7.91 22.78 9.03
N MET A 477 6.60 22.58 8.96
CA MET A 477 5.83 22.41 7.73
C MET A 477 5.28 23.73 7.16
N GLY A 478 5.29 24.82 7.94
CA GLY A 478 4.70 26.11 7.53
C GLY A 478 3.17 26.14 7.56
N GLU A 479 2.52 25.29 8.37
CA GLU A 479 1.05 25.28 8.52
C GLU A 479 0.59 26.35 9.54
N HIS A 480 -0.07 27.42 9.11
CA HIS A 480 -0.54 28.51 10.00
C HIS A 480 -1.98 28.25 10.49
N ARG A 481 -2.38 28.71 11.69
CA ARG A 481 -3.81 28.74 12.08
C ARG A 481 -4.47 29.98 11.49
N ASP A 482 -5.78 29.90 11.24
CA ASP A 482 -6.57 31.08 10.83
C ASP A 482 -6.54 32.21 11.87
N THR A 483 -6.21 31.90 13.14
CA THR A 483 -5.98 32.89 14.20
C THR A 483 -4.63 33.58 14.08
N ASP A 484 -3.62 32.90 13.53
CA ASP A 484 -2.27 33.43 13.38
C ASP A 484 -2.27 34.45 12.24
N THR A 485 -2.94 34.16 11.12
CA THR A 485 -3.14 35.11 10.02
C THR A 485 -3.95 36.34 10.41
N ALA A 486 -4.96 36.20 11.28
CA ALA A 486 -5.72 37.34 11.79
C ALA A 486 -4.88 38.23 12.73
N ALA A 487 -4.00 37.63 13.54
CA ALA A 487 -3.08 38.36 14.41
C ALA A 487 -1.95 39.04 13.62
N ASP A 488 -1.39 38.37 12.62
CA ASP A 488 -0.35 38.91 11.74
C ASP A 488 -0.89 40.07 10.89
N ALA A 489 -2.10 39.93 10.32
CA ALA A 489 -2.76 41.00 9.60
C ALA A 489 -3.08 42.21 10.50
N ALA A 490 -3.45 41.97 11.77
CA ALA A 490 -3.66 43.04 12.75
C ALA A 490 -2.35 43.69 13.21
N ALA A 491 -1.22 42.98 13.18
CA ALA A 491 0.10 43.50 13.48
C ALA A 491 0.67 44.33 12.32
N GLU A 492 0.47 43.88 11.07
CA GLU A 492 0.82 44.63 9.85
C GLU A 492 0.00 45.92 9.70
N GLN A 493 -1.27 45.93 10.14
CA GLN A 493 -2.09 47.15 10.17
C GLN A 493 -1.69 48.14 11.28
N ARG A 494 -0.87 47.71 12.26
CA ARG A 494 -0.38 48.54 13.37
C ARG A 494 1.06 49.02 13.18
N ALA A 495 1.78 48.47 12.21
CA ALA A 495 3.09 48.93 11.75
C ALA A 495 2.92 49.95 10.63
#